data_AF-A0A117SQZ8-F1
#
_entry.id   AF-A0A117SQZ8-F1
#
_cell.length_a   1.000
_cell.length_b   1.000
_cell.length_c   1.000
_cell.angle_alpha   90.00
_cell.angle_beta   90.00
_cell.angle_gamma   90.00
#
_symmetry.space_group_name_H-M   'P 1'
#
loop_
_entity.id
_entity.type
_entity.pdbx_description
1 polymer ?
#
loop_
_entity_poly.entity_id
_entity_poly.type
_entity_poly.pdbx_seq_one_letter_code
_entity_poly.pdbx_strand_id
1 'polypeptide(L)'
;MDWRSTVLTVLVVVLVVAVGYLAYRVNQPVQVRVTVTSPVTTTVTTYITTTATAPASTSTVTTTASVVSTVTTTTTATVTSTSVSTVTSVTTTTTTPPRQIRIASLDPACSQIIFTLGLGDEVVLLDTYSRQILTYFNVTIPPNATILTSIWPAPSIEAVVNASPTVICYDLGFYGPSTLASFSSIGIPIIIINGTADRTFQQIETDAYLVAKALGVPERGLKVASWMSTVINSVTSKVSDLSKPTVLFMDWSNPIYAPSNLTFIGYEIGVAGGLDVVNTTVPWPTLTPSQVLVYNPDYIIASDFMGNCSATLAAIMQIPGINYTKAVREGHVYVLGNLATSLVEEPGPLSVYGAEVIAAILHSESFGLSSVPQCISSEWVLGMLKPTLPG
;
A
#
# COMPACT_ATOMS: atom_id res chain seq x y z
N MET A 1 -3.08 54.63 -11.45
CA MET A 1 -2.63 53.23 -11.29
C MET A 1 -3.70 52.48 -10.52
N ASP A 2 -4.28 51.45 -11.11
CA ASP A 2 -5.37 50.69 -10.51
C ASP A 2 -4.82 49.75 -9.44
N TRP A 3 -5.08 50.07 -8.17
CA TRP A 3 -4.55 49.35 -7.01
C TRP A 3 -4.91 47.85 -7.03
N ARG A 4 -6.02 47.48 -7.67
CA ARG A 4 -6.44 46.08 -7.81
C ARG A 4 -5.50 45.28 -8.71
N SER A 5 -5.02 45.88 -9.79
CA SER A 5 -4.03 45.27 -10.68
C SER A 5 -2.68 45.05 -9.99
N THR A 6 -2.29 45.99 -9.11
CA THR A 6 -1.07 45.90 -8.31
C THR A 6 -1.18 44.79 -7.27
N VAL A 7 -2.31 44.68 -6.57
CA VAL A 7 -2.54 43.60 -5.59
C VAL A 7 -2.56 42.22 -6.25
N LEU A 8 -3.22 42.07 -7.41
CA LEU A 8 -3.22 40.81 -8.15
C LEU A 8 -1.82 40.40 -8.60
N THR A 9 -1.04 41.36 -9.10
CA THR A 9 0.34 41.10 -9.54
C THR A 9 1.22 40.65 -8.38
N VAL A 10 1.08 41.29 -7.22
CA VAL A 10 1.83 40.90 -6.00
C VAL A 10 1.41 39.50 -5.54
N LEU A 11 0.12 39.16 -5.54
CA LEU A 11 -0.35 37.83 -5.15
C LEU A 11 0.15 36.72 -6.09
N VAL A 12 0.15 36.97 -7.41
CA VAL A 12 0.69 36.00 -8.39
C VAL A 12 2.19 35.81 -8.19
N VAL A 13 2.94 36.89 -7.95
CA VAL A 13 4.39 36.79 -7.67
C VAL A 13 4.65 36.03 -6.37
N VAL A 14 3.90 36.29 -5.30
CA VAL A 14 4.02 35.55 -4.03
C VAL A 14 3.69 34.07 -4.23
N LEU A 15 2.65 33.74 -5.00
CA LEU A 15 2.28 32.35 -5.30
C LEU A 15 3.38 31.64 -6.11
N VAL A 16 3.92 32.28 -7.14
CA VAL A 16 5.01 31.74 -7.97
C VAL A 16 6.28 31.53 -7.14
N VAL A 17 6.61 32.47 -6.26
CA VAL A 17 7.76 32.34 -5.35
C VAL A 17 7.54 31.23 -4.32
N ALA A 18 6.32 31.11 -3.75
CA ALA A 18 5.99 30.06 -2.80
C ALA A 18 6.04 28.67 -3.44
N VAL A 19 5.50 28.51 -4.65
CA VAL A 19 5.54 27.27 -5.44
C VAL A 19 6.98 26.94 -5.83
N GLY A 20 7.77 27.92 -6.28
CA GLY A 20 9.18 27.74 -6.59
C GLY A 20 10.01 27.36 -5.36
N TYR A 21 9.71 27.93 -4.20
CA TYR A 21 10.38 27.61 -2.94
C TYR A 21 9.99 26.22 -2.41
N LEU A 22 8.72 25.82 -2.54
CA LEU A 22 8.26 24.47 -2.22
C LEU A 22 8.90 23.42 -3.15
N ALA A 23 8.95 23.68 -4.46
CA ALA A 23 9.65 22.83 -5.41
C ALA A 23 11.15 22.73 -5.09
N TYR A 24 11.80 23.84 -4.70
CA TYR A 24 13.19 23.85 -4.26
C TYR A 24 13.43 23.03 -2.99
N ARG A 25 12.50 23.08 -2.01
CA ARG A 25 12.56 22.31 -0.76
C ARG A 25 12.36 20.82 -0.99
N VAL A 26 11.41 20.43 -1.85
CA VAL A 26 11.14 19.03 -2.20
C VAL A 26 12.32 18.40 -2.96
N ASN A 27 13.09 19.21 -3.68
CA ASN A 27 14.24 18.75 -4.46
C ASN A 27 15.59 18.82 -3.70
N GLN A 28 15.58 19.09 -2.38
CA GLN A 28 16.79 19.02 -1.58
C GLN A 28 17.16 17.55 -1.32
N PRO A 29 18.43 17.15 -1.53
CA PRO A 29 18.86 15.80 -1.23
C PRO A 29 18.85 15.54 0.28
N VAL A 30 18.04 14.58 0.70
CA VAL A 30 18.01 14.10 2.08
C VAL A 30 19.23 13.20 2.30
N GLN A 31 20.12 13.61 3.21
CA GLN A 31 21.27 12.80 3.63
C GLN A 31 20.81 11.79 4.68
N VAL A 32 20.64 10.53 4.29
CA VAL A 32 20.34 9.45 5.23
C VAL A 32 21.64 8.72 5.57
N ARG A 33 22.04 8.73 6.85
CA ARG A 33 23.13 7.87 7.33
C ARG A 33 22.57 6.51 7.68
N VAL A 34 23.02 5.48 6.98
CA VAL A 34 22.70 4.09 7.31
C VAL A 34 23.97 3.42 7.82
N THR A 35 23.94 2.95 9.06
CA THR A 35 25.02 2.16 9.65
C THR A 35 24.62 0.70 9.56
N VAL A 36 25.34 -0.07 8.74
CA VAL A 36 25.15 -1.52 8.64
C VAL A 36 26.32 -2.20 9.36
N THR A 37 26.00 -2.96 10.41
CA THR A 37 26.98 -3.77 11.14
C THR A 37 26.75 -5.23 10.79
N SER A 38 27.70 -5.86 10.11
CA SER A 38 27.66 -7.29 9.78
C SER A 38 28.84 -8.00 10.43
N PRO A 39 28.61 -9.03 11.29
CA PRO A 39 29.70 -9.83 11.81
C PRO A 39 30.24 -10.75 10.70
N VAL A 40 31.56 -10.76 10.51
CA VAL A 40 32.24 -11.72 9.62
C VAL A 40 33.05 -12.68 10.50
N THR A 41 32.61 -13.94 10.56
CA THR A 41 33.32 -14.99 11.29
C THR A 41 34.33 -15.64 10.36
N THR A 42 35.62 -15.49 10.65
CA THR A 42 36.67 -16.18 9.88
C THR A 42 37.31 -17.25 10.77
N THR A 43 37.22 -18.52 10.36
CA THR A 43 37.85 -19.64 11.07
C THR A 43 39.26 -19.83 10.53
N VAL A 44 40.27 -19.63 11.38
CA VAL A 44 41.67 -19.90 11.02
C VAL A 44 42.12 -21.18 11.73
N THR A 45 42.41 -22.23 10.95
CA THR A 45 42.96 -23.49 11.47
C THR A 45 44.49 -23.43 11.39
N THR A 46 45.17 -23.55 12.53
CA THR A 46 46.64 -23.57 12.59
C THR A 46 47.11 -24.94 13.05
N TYR A 47 48.05 -25.55 12.31
CA TYR A 47 48.62 -26.85 12.65
C TYR A 47 49.97 -26.65 13.34
N ILE A 48 50.12 -27.14 14.57
CA ILE A 48 51.41 -27.16 15.26
C ILE A 48 51.87 -28.62 15.33
N THR A 49 53.06 -28.89 14.79
CA THR A 49 53.67 -30.22 14.85
C THR A 49 54.86 -30.14 15.80
N THR A 50 54.80 -30.88 16.91
CA THR A 50 55.91 -31.01 17.86
C THR A 50 56.49 -32.41 17.78
N THR A 51 57.80 -32.48 17.51
CA THR A 51 58.54 -33.75 17.45
C THR A 51 59.36 -33.90 18.72
N ALA A 52 59.06 -34.92 19.53
CA ALA A 52 59.88 -35.30 20.68
C ALA A 52 60.75 -36.51 20.30
N THR A 53 62.02 -36.50 20.71
CA THR A 53 62.97 -37.60 20.45
C THR A 53 63.37 -38.26 21.77
N ALA A 54 63.08 -39.54 21.91
CA ALA A 54 63.62 -40.44 22.93
C ALA A 54 64.21 -41.68 22.24
N PRO A 55 65.23 -42.35 22.80
CA PRO A 55 65.90 -43.44 22.11
C PRO A 55 64.99 -44.68 22.08
N ALA A 56 64.81 -45.22 20.88
CA ALA A 56 64.13 -46.48 20.56
C ALA A 56 62.58 -46.49 20.60
N SER A 57 61.92 -45.57 19.90
CA SER A 57 60.74 -45.78 19.02
C SER A 57 60.09 -44.43 18.67
N THR A 58 59.78 -44.20 17.40
CA THR A 58 59.17 -42.94 16.92
C THR A 58 57.66 -43.08 16.85
N SER A 59 56.92 -42.27 17.62
CA SER A 59 55.48 -42.12 17.48
C SER A 59 55.13 -40.63 17.36
N THR A 60 54.41 -40.29 16.28
CA THR A 60 53.96 -38.93 15.99
C THR A 60 52.57 -38.74 16.60
N VAL A 61 52.39 -37.75 17.48
CA VAL A 61 51.06 -37.38 18.01
C VAL A 61 50.69 -36.02 17.43
N THR A 62 49.60 -35.98 16.67
CA THR A 62 49.03 -34.75 16.13
C THR A 62 47.85 -34.33 17.00
N THR A 63 47.98 -33.20 17.70
CA THR A 63 46.90 -32.63 18.51
C THR A 63 46.26 -31.47 17.75
N THR A 64 44.94 -31.48 17.58
CA THR A 64 44.19 -30.42 16.88
C THR A 64 43.59 -29.46 17.91
N ALA A 65 43.89 -28.17 17.81
CA ALA A 65 43.25 -27.12 18.59
C ALA A 65 42.71 -26.03 17.65
N SER A 66 41.43 -25.67 17.81
CA SER A 66 40.75 -24.65 17.03
C SER A 66 40.51 -23.42 17.89
N VAL A 67 40.96 -22.25 17.45
CA VAL A 67 40.69 -20.96 18.11
C VAL A 67 39.81 -20.13 17.19
N VAL A 68 38.64 -19.71 17.69
CA VAL A 68 37.71 -18.83 16.97
C VAL A 68 37.98 -17.39 17.40
N SER A 69 38.21 -16.49 16.45
CA SER A 69 38.35 -15.05 16.71
C SER A 69 37.35 -14.28 15.86
N THR A 70 36.62 -13.35 16.50
CA THR A 70 35.60 -12.54 15.84
C THR A 70 36.18 -11.15 15.57
N VAL A 71 36.18 -10.71 14.31
CA VAL A 71 36.57 -9.34 13.92
C VAL A 71 35.33 -8.60 13.44
N THR A 72 35.07 -7.42 14.01
CA THR A 72 33.95 -6.56 13.59
C THR A 72 34.49 -5.47 12.67
N THR A 73 33.97 -5.39 11.45
CA THR A 73 34.35 -4.33 10.50
C THR A 73 33.16 -3.38 10.33
N THR A 74 33.34 -2.12 10.71
CA THR A 74 32.31 -1.08 10.57
C THR A 74 32.58 -0.29 9.30
N THR A 75 31.63 -0.28 8.36
CA THR A 75 31.74 0.53 7.14
C THR A 75 30.64 1.59 7.15
N THR A 76 31.01 2.87 7.13
CA THR A 76 30.06 3.98 7.08
C THR A 76 30.02 4.53 5.65
N ALA A 77 28.88 4.39 4.97
CA ALA A 77 28.65 5.01 3.67
C ALA A 77 27.72 6.22 3.81
N THR A 78 28.06 7.32 3.13
CA THR A 78 27.21 8.52 3.02
C THR A 78 26.66 8.56 1.60
N VAL A 79 25.35 8.40 1.43
CA VAL A 79 24.72 8.47 0.11
C VAL A 79 24.15 9.86 -0.07
N THR A 80 24.71 10.60 -1.02
CA THR A 80 24.20 11.90 -1.48
C THR A 80 23.51 11.68 -2.81
N SER A 81 22.22 11.95 -2.93
CA SER A 81 21.61 12.09 -4.25
C SER A 81 21.97 13.48 -4.79
N THR A 82 22.55 13.57 -5.99
CA THR A 82 22.64 14.84 -6.71
C THR A 82 22.51 14.54 -8.20
N SER A 83 21.77 15.41 -8.86
CA SER A 83 21.33 15.33 -10.24
C SER A 83 22.46 15.59 -11.26
N VAL A 84 22.26 15.00 -12.45
CA VAL A 84 22.86 15.33 -13.76
C VAL A 84 24.37 15.05 -13.93
N SER A 85 24.66 13.99 -14.69
CA SER A 85 25.88 13.92 -15.50
C SER A 85 25.50 14.09 -16.97
N THR A 86 25.99 15.17 -17.58
CA THR A 86 26.11 15.31 -19.04
C THR A 86 26.99 14.18 -19.56
N VAL A 87 26.39 13.22 -20.25
CA VAL A 87 27.11 12.12 -20.92
C VAL A 87 27.56 12.62 -22.29
N THR A 88 28.88 12.75 -22.46
CA THR A 88 29.50 12.82 -23.78
C THR A 88 29.27 11.49 -24.48
N SER A 89 28.46 11.49 -25.54
CA SER A 89 28.12 10.31 -26.33
C SER A 89 29.34 9.82 -27.12
N VAL A 90 29.90 8.70 -26.69
CA VAL A 90 30.63 7.79 -27.59
C VAL A 90 29.62 6.78 -28.10
N THR A 91 29.27 6.91 -29.38
CA THR A 91 28.34 6.01 -30.06
C THR A 91 29.04 4.67 -30.31
N THR A 92 28.93 3.76 -29.35
CA THR A 92 29.08 2.33 -29.60
C THR A 92 27.67 1.76 -29.69
N THR A 93 27.17 1.55 -30.91
CA THR A 93 25.90 0.86 -31.15
C THR A 93 26.07 -0.62 -30.82
N THR A 94 25.96 -0.95 -29.54
CA THR A 94 25.66 -2.30 -29.09
C THR A 94 24.14 -2.39 -29.04
N THR A 95 23.55 -2.99 -30.07
CA THR A 95 22.10 -3.25 -30.15
C THR A 95 21.75 -4.38 -29.17
N THR A 96 21.82 -4.10 -27.87
CA THR A 96 21.17 -4.94 -26.86
C THR A 96 19.66 -4.74 -27.08
N PRO A 97 18.89 -5.80 -27.39
CA PRO A 97 17.44 -5.66 -27.43
C PRO A 97 16.97 -5.05 -26.09
N PRO A 98 16.00 -4.12 -26.10
CA PRO A 98 15.50 -3.52 -24.87
C PRO A 98 15.11 -4.65 -23.92
N ARG A 99 15.67 -4.65 -22.71
CA ARG A 99 15.39 -5.66 -21.69
C ARG A 99 13.87 -5.66 -21.46
N GLN A 100 13.20 -6.74 -21.88
CA GLN A 100 11.77 -6.90 -21.66
C GLN A 100 11.49 -6.79 -20.16
N ILE A 101 10.61 -5.87 -19.77
CA ILE A 101 10.24 -5.66 -18.39
C ILE A 101 9.37 -6.86 -17.98
N ARG A 102 9.65 -7.46 -16.83
CA ARG A 102 8.84 -8.54 -16.25
C ARG A 102 8.61 -8.20 -14.79
N ILE A 103 7.36 -7.96 -14.41
CA ILE A 103 7.01 -7.39 -13.11
C ILE A 103 6.44 -8.49 -12.23
N ALA A 104 7.03 -8.67 -11.05
CA ALA A 104 6.38 -9.40 -9.97
C ALA A 104 5.69 -8.38 -9.05
N SER A 105 4.36 -8.43 -8.99
CA SER A 105 3.55 -7.72 -8.03
C SER A 105 3.37 -8.59 -6.79
N LEU A 106 3.65 -8.05 -5.60
CA LEU A 106 3.60 -8.85 -4.38
C LEU A 106 2.30 -8.71 -3.59
N ASP A 107 1.53 -7.65 -3.84
CA ASP A 107 0.31 -7.32 -3.10
C ASP A 107 -0.73 -6.61 -4.00
N PRO A 108 -1.98 -6.44 -3.53
CA PRO A 108 -3.04 -5.77 -4.28
C PRO A 108 -2.77 -4.30 -4.62
N ALA A 109 -2.19 -3.48 -3.75
CA ALA A 109 -1.87 -2.09 -4.06
C ALA A 109 -0.85 -1.99 -5.21
N CYS A 110 0.21 -2.81 -5.17
CA CYS A 110 1.15 -2.92 -6.27
C CYS A 110 0.48 -3.33 -7.59
N SER A 111 -0.40 -4.33 -7.56
CA SER A 111 -1.11 -4.79 -8.77
C SER A 111 -1.99 -3.69 -9.33
N GLN A 112 -2.78 -3.00 -8.50
CA GLN A 112 -3.61 -1.89 -8.94
C GLN A 112 -2.78 -0.78 -9.59
N ILE A 113 -1.62 -0.41 -9.03
CA ILE A 113 -0.71 0.57 -9.64
C ILE A 113 -0.23 0.08 -11.01
N ILE A 114 0.31 -1.13 -11.11
CA ILE A 114 0.88 -1.66 -12.36
C ILE A 114 -0.16 -1.72 -13.47
N PHE A 115 -1.36 -2.22 -13.17
CA PHE A 115 -2.44 -2.33 -14.15
C PHE A 115 -2.99 -0.96 -14.54
N THR A 116 -3.09 -0.01 -13.59
CA THR A 116 -3.54 1.35 -13.93
C THR A 116 -2.55 2.15 -14.78
N LEU A 117 -1.27 1.78 -14.73
CA LEU A 117 -0.22 2.30 -15.63
C LEU A 117 -0.26 1.67 -17.04
N GLY A 118 -1.18 0.74 -17.31
CA GLY A 118 -1.23 0.01 -18.58
C GLY A 118 0.01 -0.87 -18.79
N LEU A 119 0.52 -1.49 -17.72
CA LEU A 119 1.67 -2.40 -17.73
C LEU A 119 1.29 -3.84 -17.33
N GLY A 120 0.00 -4.17 -17.36
CA GLY A 120 -0.52 -5.49 -16.98
C GLY A 120 0.06 -6.66 -17.79
N ASP A 121 0.35 -6.44 -19.07
CA ASP A 121 0.95 -7.46 -19.96
C ASP A 121 2.37 -7.85 -19.54
N GLU A 122 3.07 -6.99 -18.80
CA GLU A 122 4.43 -7.25 -18.32
C GLU A 122 4.44 -8.01 -16.98
N VAL A 123 3.26 -8.28 -16.38
CA VAL A 123 3.15 -8.97 -15.09
C VAL A 123 3.40 -10.47 -15.25
N VAL A 124 4.34 -10.99 -14.49
CA VAL A 124 4.70 -12.43 -14.47
C VAL A 124 4.38 -13.12 -13.15
N LEU A 125 4.03 -12.35 -12.12
CA LEU A 125 3.57 -12.87 -10.84
C LEU A 125 2.69 -11.84 -10.13
N LEU A 126 1.62 -12.34 -9.54
CA LEU A 126 0.69 -11.60 -8.68
C LEU A 126 -0.03 -12.58 -7.74
N ASP A 127 -0.81 -12.08 -6.81
CA ASP A 127 -1.58 -12.90 -5.87
C ASP A 127 -3.05 -13.10 -6.28
N THR A 128 -3.73 -14.00 -5.56
CA THR A 128 -5.13 -14.34 -5.86
C THR A 128 -6.12 -13.22 -5.53
N TYR A 129 -5.82 -12.30 -4.61
CA TYR A 129 -6.66 -11.15 -4.28
C TYR A 129 -6.56 -10.09 -5.38
N SER A 130 -5.34 -9.80 -5.84
CA SER A 130 -5.10 -8.99 -7.04
C SER A 130 -5.85 -9.53 -8.25
N ARG A 131 -5.74 -10.83 -8.52
CA ARG A 131 -6.48 -11.50 -9.61
C ARG A 131 -8.00 -11.33 -9.44
N GLN A 132 -8.51 -11.48 -8.23
CA GLN A 132 -9.94 -11.32 -7.94
C GLN A 132 -10.41 -9.89 -8.25
N ILE A 133 -9.68 -8.87 -7.78
CA ILE A 133 -10.00 -7.46 -8.05
C ILE A 133 -10.04 -7.20 -9.56
N LEU A 134 -8.98 -7.62 -10.27
CA LEU A 134 -8.83 -7.43 -11.71
C LEU A 134 -9.93 -8.13 -12.53
N THR A 135 -10.48 -9.24 -12.04
CA THR A 135 -11.60 -9.94 -12.68
C THR A 135 -12.85 -9.08 -12.76
N TYR A 136 -13.13 -8.23 -11.75
CA TYR A 136 -14.29 -7.32 -11.79
C TYR A 136 -14.18 -6.26 -12.89
N PHE A 137 -12.97 -5.99 -13.38
CA PHE A 137 -12.70 -5.05 -14.46
C PHE A 137 -12.46 -5.73 -15.81
N ASN A 138 -12.79 -7.03 -15.93
CA ASN A 138 -12.57 -7.85 -17.13
C ASN A 138 -11.11 -7.85 -17.62
N VAL A 139 -10.16 -7.68 -16.71
CA VAL A 139 -8.73 -7.72 -17.05
C VAL A 139 -8.29 -9.17 -17.21
N THR A 140 -7.70 -9.47 -18.36
CA THR A 140 -7.10 -10.78 -18.62
C THR A 140 -5.68 -10.78 -18.09
N ILE A 141 -5.40 -11.67 -17.13
CA ILE A 141 -4.04 -11.87 -16.62
C ILE A 141 -3.22 -12.63 -17.67
N PRO A 142 -1.92 -12.29 -17.86
CA PRO A 142 -1.05 -13.06 -18.74
C PRO A 142 -1.07 -14.56 -18.39
N PRO A 143 -1.23 -15.45 -19.39
CA PRO A 143 -1.46 -16.88 -19.14
C PRO A 143 -0.28 -17.58 -18.45
N ASN A 144 0.92 -17.00 -18.56
CA ASN A 144 2.15 -17.52 -17.96
C ASN A 144 2.47 -16.84 -16.61
N ALA A 145 1.60 -15.98 -16.09
CA ALA A 145 1.82 -15.35 -14.78
C ALA A 145 1.57 -16.35 -13.65
N THR A 146 2.48 -16.40 -12.69
CA THR A 146 2.33 -17.19 -11.46
C THR A 146 1.31 -16.51 -10.54
N ILE A 147 0.32 -17.26 -10.05
CA ILE A 147 -0.64 -16.77 -9.04
C ILE A 147 -0.25 -17.29 -7.66
N LEU A 148 0.12 -16.38 -6.76
CA LEU A 148 0.35 -16.72 -5.36
C LEU A 148 -0.99 -16.97 -4.65
N THR A 149 -1.11 -18.13 -4.00
CA THR A 149 -2.30 -18.50 -3.22
C THR A 149 -2.29 -17.94 -1.80
N SER A 150 -1.11 -17.57 -1.29
CA SER A 150 -0.94 -16.84 -0.04
C SER A 150 0.17 -15.81 -0.17
N ILE A 151 -0.08 -14.64 0.40
CA ILE A 151 0.90 -13.56 0.55
C ILE A 151 1.18 -13.24 2.01
N TRP A 152 0.50 -13.89 2.97
CA TRP A 152 0.70 -13.70 4.40
C TRP A 152 1.35 -14.94 5.04
N PRO A 153 2.34 -14.78 5.95
CA PRO A 153 2.92 -13.52 6.43
C PRO A 153 3.94 -12.89 5.47
N ALA A 154 4.36 -13.60 4.42
CA ALA A 154 5.19 -13.07 3.35
C ALA A 154 5.00 -13.87 2.05
N PRO A 155 5.22 -13.27 0.86
CA PRO A 155 5.18 -13.99 -0.41
C PRO A 155 6.33 -15.00 -0.54
N SER A 156 6.12 -16.07 -1.30
CA SER A 156 7.16 -17.07 -1.56
C SER A 156 8.28 -16.52 -2.43
N ILE A 157 9.48 -16.39 -1.87
CA ILE A 157 10.69 -15.98 -2.60
C ILE A 157 11.02 -16.96 -3.73
N GLU A 158 10.86 -18.26 -3.49
CA GLU A 158 11.09 -19.28 -4.51
C GLU A 158 10.16 -19.10 -5.71
N ALA A 159 8.87 -18.86 -5.47
CA ALA A 159 7.90 -18.59 -6.53
C ALA A 159 8.26 -17.33 -7.31
N VAL A 160 8.75 -16.29 -6.62
CA VAL A 160 9.21 -15.04 -7.24
C VAL A 160 10.44 -15.28 -8.11
N VAL A 161 11.44 -16.01 -7.64
CA VAL A 161 12.62 -16.36 -8.45
C VAL A 161 12.23 -17.21 -9.66
N ASN A 162 11.35 -18.20 -9.47
CA ASN A 162 10.89 -19.08 -10.56
C ASN A 162 10.10 -18.31 -11.63
N ALA A 163 9.32 -17.29 -11.25
CA ALA A 163 8.64 -16.40 -12.18
C ALA A 163 9.61 -15.52 -12.99
N SER A 164 10.90 -15.49 -12.63
CA SER A 164 11.99 -14.79 -13.31
C SER A 164 11.70 -13.31 -13.65
N PRO A 165 11.21 -12.49 -12.70
CA PRO A 165 10.95 -11.08 -12.95
C PRO A 165 12.25 -10.30 -13.15
N THR A 166 12.16 -9.17 -13.84
CA THR A 166 13.25 -8.18 -13.91
C THR A 166 13.12 -7.11 -12.84
N VAL A 167 11.94 -6.97 -12.22
CA VAL A 167 11.65 -6.00 -11.17
C VAL A 167 10.50 -6.51 -10.30
N ILE A 168 10.56 -6.18 -9.01
CA ILE A 168 9.54 -6.49 -8.01
C ILE A 168 8.87 -5.19 -7.57
N CYS A 169 7.55 -5.14 -7.48
CA CYS A 169 6.83 -4.13 -6.72
C CYS A 169 6.54 -4.67 -5.31
N TYR A 170 6.87 -3.90 -4.28
CA TYR A 170 6.83 -4.33 -2.89
C TYR A 170 6.14 -3.29 -2.01
N ASP A 171 5.07 -3.69 -1.31
CA ASP A 171 4.44 -2.90 -0.24
C ASP A 171 5.23 -2.99 1.07
N LEU A 172 5.87 -1.88 1.45
CA LEU A 172 6.60 -1.75 2.71
C LEU A 172 5.70 -1.66 3.93
N GLY A 173 4.52 -1.05 3.78
CA GLY A 173 3.53 -0.93 4.85
C GLY A 173 2.96 -2.26 5.28
N PHE A 174 2.78 -3.20 4.34
CA PHE A 174 2.25 -4.53 4.62
C PHE A 174 3.30 -5.49 5.16
N TYR A 175 4.44 -5.63 4.47
CA TYR A 175 5.43 -6.66 4.77
C TYR A 175 6.54 -6.23 5.72
N GLY A 176 6.78 -4.92 5.84
CA GLY A 176 7.80 -4.34 6.70
C GLY A 176 9.26 -4.60 6.28
N PRO A 177 10.21 -3.86 6.87
CA PRO A 177 11.61 -3.88 6.46
C PRO A 177 12.32 -5.22 6.70
N SER A 178 11.83 -6.06 7.63
CA SER A 178 12.40 -7.38 7.91
C SER A 178 12.22 -8.34 6.73
N THR A 179 11.04 -8.34 6.11
CA THR A 179 10.75 -9.17 4.94
C THR A 179 11.51 -8.67 3.71
N LEU A 180 11.66 -7.35 3.57
CA LEU A 180 12.40 -6.71 2.47
C LEU A 180 13.86 -7.18 2.40
N ALA A 181 14.51 -7.44 3.54
CA ALA A 181 15.89 -7.94 3.58
C ALA A 181 16.06 -9.28 2.83
N SER A 182 15.09 -10.18 2.97
CA SER A 182 15.10 -11.48 2.28
C SER A 182 14.95 -11.31 0.77
N PHE A 183 14.05 -10.42 0.31
CA PHE A 183 13.90 -10.11 -1.11
C PHE A 183 15.10 -9.35 -1.70
N SER A 184 15.76 -8.51 -0.90
CA SER A 184 16.97 -7.82 -1.34
C SER A 184 18.12 -8.81 -1.61
N SER A 185 18.15 -9.94 -0.91
CA SER A 185 19.22 -10.94 -1.06
C SER A 185 19.21 -11.70 -2.39
N ILE A 186 18.07 -11.75 -3.10
CA ILE A 186 17.96 -12.45 -4.40
C ILE A 186 18.44 -11.61 -5.60
N GLY A 187 18.82 -10.34 -5.38
CA GLY A 187 19.45 -9.50 -6.40
C GLY A 187 18.53 -9.00 -7.53
N ILE A 188 17.21 -9.13 -7.38
CA ILE A 188 16.23 -8.56 -8.30
C ILE A 188 15.91 -7.13 -7.85
N PRO A 189 15.93 -6.12 -8.75
CA PRO A 189 15.53 -4.75 -8.42
C PRO A 189 14.13 -4.69 -7.78
N ILE A 190 13.99 -3.88 -6.74
CA ILE A 190 12.73 -3.70 -5.99
C ILE A 190 12.31 -2.24 -6.07
N ILE A 191 11.07 -2.02 -6.51
CA ILE A 191 10.34 -0.76 -6.38
C ILE A 191 9.50 -0.88 -5.11
N ILE A 192 9.68 0.07 -4.20
CA ILE A 192 9.02 0.07 -2.90
C ILE A 192 7.91 1.12 -2.93
N ILE A 193 6.70 0.70 -2.54
CA ILE A 193 5.57 1.58 -2.25
C ILE A 193 5.32 1.62 -0.74
N ASN A 194 4.66 2.66 -0.26
CA ASN A 194 4.21 2.73 1.13
C ASN A 194 2.93 1.89 1.33
N GLY A 195 2.06 1.81 0.32
CA GLY A 195 0.96 0.85 0.21
C GLY A 195 0.04 0.85 1.43
N THR A 196 -0.06 -0.25 2.16
CA THR A 196 -0.92 -0.41 3.36
C THR A 196 -0.66 0.64 4.46
N ALA A 197 0.51 1.28 4.45
CA ALA A 197 0.82 2.39 5.36
C ALA A 197 0.32 3.77 4.89
N ASP A 198 -0.25 3.87 3.68
CA ASP A 198 -0.90 5.08 3.19
C ASP A 198 -2.12 5.43 4.01
N ARG A 199 -2.37 6.73 4.12
CA ARG A 199 -3.43 7.34 4.92
C ARG A 199 -4.25 8.36 4.15
N THR A 200 -3.83 8.70 2.93
CA THR A 200 -4.48 9.69 2.07
C THR A 200 -4.35 9.28 0.61
N PHE A 201 -5.28 9.74 -0.24
CA PHE A 201 -5.20 9.48 -1.68
C PHE A 201 -3.93 10.07 -2.31
N GLN A 202 -3.44 11.20 -1.80
CA GLN A 202 -2.22 11.85 -2.32
C GLN A 202 -0.96 10.99 -2.11
N GLN A 203 -0.92 10.16 -1.08
CA GLN A 203 0.18 9.22 -0.87
C GLN A 203 0.12 8.08 -1.90
N ILE A 204 -1.07 7.56 -2.17
CA ILE A 204 -1.29 6.55 -3.22
C ILE A 204 -0.95 7.10 -4.61
N GLU A 205 -1.33 8.35 -4.90
CA GLU A 205 -0.93 9.07 -6.13
C GLU A 205 0.60 9.19 -6.25
N THR A 206 1.28 9.41 -5.12
CA THR A 206 2.75 9.47 -5.05
C THR A 206 3.37 8.11 -5.33
N ASP A 207 2.86 7.04 -4.74
CA ASP A 207 3.30 5.67 -4.98
C ASP A 207 3.14 5.30 -6.45
N ALA A 208 1.98 5.60 -7.05
CA ALA A 208 1.74 5.37 -8.48
C ALA A 208 2.76 6.13 -9.37
N TYR A 209 3.07 7.38 -9.04
CA TYR A 209 4.07 8.16 -9.77
C TYR A 209 5.48 7.60 -9.60
N LEU A 210 5.88 7.18 -8.40
CA LEU A 210 7.19 6.61 -8.13
C LEU A 210 7.40 5.29 -8.87
N VAL A 211 6.39 4.41 -8.88
CA VAL A 211 6.41 3.18 -9.66
C VAL A 211 6.52 3.49 -11.16
N ALA A 212 5.70 4.40 -11.67
CA ALA A 212 5.74 4.81 -13.07
C ALA A 212 7.12 5.35 -13.49
N LYS A 213 7.72 6.19 -12.65
CA LYS A 213 9.06 6.75 -12.87
C LYS A 213 10.14 5.66 -12.88
N ALA A 214 10.07 4.71 -11.96
CA ALA A 214 11.01 3.60 -11.88
C ALA A 214 10.90 2.65 -13.09
N LEU A 215 9.70 2.50 -13.65
CA LEU A 215 9.42 1.72 -14.85
C LEU A 215 9.60 2.51 -16.17
N GLY A 216 10.04 3.76 -16.10
CA GLY A 216 10.34 4.58 -17.29
C GLY A 216 9.10 5.13 -18.02
N VAL A 217 7.96 5.24 -17.34
CA VAL A 217 6.69 5.77 -17.87
C VAL A 217 6.06 6.87 -16.99
N PRO A 218 6.82 7.87 -16.50
CA PRO A 218 6.33 8.84 -15.50
C PRO A 218 5.06 9.61 -15.93
N GLU A 219 4.87 9.84 -17.23
CA GLU A 219 3.69 10.48 -17.79
C GLU A 219 2.41 9.66 -17.55
N ARG A 220 2.52 8.32 -17.52
CA ARG A 220 1.38 7.45 -17.17
C ARG A 220 1.05 7.57 -15.67
N GLY A 221 2.05 7.70 -14.81
CA GLY A 221 1.84 7.95 -13.38
C GLY A 221 1.10 9.27 -13.12
N LEU A 222 1.47 10.34 -13.83
CA LEU A 222 0.75 11.62 -13.75
C LEU A 222 -0.70 11.52 -14.24
N LYS A 223 -0.96 10.69 -15.26
CA LYS A 223 -2.34 10.43 -15.73
C LYS A 223 -3.16 9.67 -14.69
N VAL A 224 -2.59 8.66 -14.04
CA VAL A 224 -3.25 7.92 -12.95
C VAL A 224 -3.58 8.87 -11.81
N ALA A 225 -2.63 9.69 -11.34
CA ALA A 225 -2.88 10.67 -10.29
C ALA A 225 -3.99 11.67 -10.67
N SER A 226 -3.96 12.20 -11.90
CA SER A 226 -5.01 13.10 -12.38
C SER A 226 -6.39 12.44 -12.46
N TRP A 227 -6.45 11.16 -12.83
CA TRP A 227 -7.69 10.39 -12.84
C TRP A 227 -8.22 10.17 -11.42
N MET A 228 -7.37 9.76 -10.47
CA MET A 228 -7.73 9.60 -9.06
C MET A 228 -8.31 10.89 -8.49
N SER A 229 -7.58 12.00 -8.64
CA SER A 229 -8.02 13.34 -8.25
C SER A 229 -9.38 13.72 -8.87
N THR A 230 -9.66 13.33 -10.11
CA THR A 230 -10.95 13.60 -10.76
C THR A 230 -12.10 12.84 -10.09
N VAL A 231 -11.89 11.56 -9.78
CA VAL A 231 -12.91 10.74 -9.07
C VAL A 231 -13.16 11.30 -7.67
N ILE A 232 -12.11 11.63 -6.92
CA ILE A 232 -12.23 12.20 -5.57
C ILE A 232 -12.95 13.55 -5.59
N ASN A 233 -12.65 14.42 -6.56
CA ASN A 233 -13.34 15.70 -6.72
C ASN A 233 -14.83 15.52 -7.04
N SER A 234 -15.19 14.50 -7.84
CA SER A 234 -16.58 14.14 -8.10
C SER A 234 -17.30 13.77 -6.80
N VAL A 235 -16.71 12.89 -5.98
CA VAL A 235 -17.27 12.48 -4.68
C VAL A 235 -17.43 13.68 -3.74
N THR A 236 -16.35 14.43 -3.50
CA THR A 236 -16.35 15.55 -2.56
C THR A 236 -17.32 16.67 -2.97
N SER A 237 -17.45 16.95 -4.27
CA SER A 237 -18.41 17.94 -4.76
C SER A 237 -19.87 17.57 -4.45
N LYS A 238 -20.22 16.28 -4.52
CA LYS A 238 -21.59 15.79 -4.23
C LYS A 238 -21.95 15.88 -2.74
N VAL A 239 -20.97 15.87 -1.84
CA VAL A 239 -21.19 15.77 -0.38
C VAL A 239 -20.81 17.02 0.41
N SER A 240 -20.10 17.98 -0.21
CA SER A 240 -19.49 19.13 0.48
C SER A 240 -20.46 20.00 1.30
N ASP A 241 -21.70 20.17 0.83
CA ASP A 241 -22.73 21.00 1.47
C ASP A 241 -23.75 20.19 2.29
N LEU A 242 -23.54 18.88 2.46
CA LEU A 242 -24.46 18.00 3.17
C LEU A 242 -24.13 17.88 4.65
N SER A 243 -25.11 17.40 5.44
CA SER A 243 -24.87 17.03 6.83
C SER A 243 -23.81 15.94 6.92
N LYS A 244 -23.00 15.91 7.98
CA LYS A 244 -21.98 14.87 8.18
C LYS A 244 -22.44 13.81 9.18
N PRO A 245 -23.10 12.72 8.73
CA PRO A 245 -23.52 11.67 9.65
C PRO A 245 -22.31 10.98 10.28
N THR A 246 -22.49 10.54 11.51
CA THR A 246 -21.50 9.79 12.27
C THR A 246 -21.47 8.33 11.82
N VAL A 247 -20.27 7.79 11.63
CA VAL A 247 -20.04 6.46 11.07
C VAL A 247 -19.17 5.66 12.01
N LEU A 248 -19.57 4.43 12.29
CA LEU A 248 -18.71 3.39 12.84
C LEU A 248 -18.39 2.40 11.72
N PHE A 249 -17.12 2.29 11.35
CA PHE A 249 -16.64 1.18 10.53
C PHE A 249 -16.26 0.00 11.43
N MET A 250 -16.59 -1.23 11.03
CA MET A 250 -16.33 -2.44 11.80
C MET A 250 -15.70 -3.52 10.92
N ASP A 251 -14.45 -3.86 11.23
CA ASP A 251 -13.70 -4.93 10.56
C ASP A 251 -13.98 -6.30 11.20
N TRP A 252 -14.30 -6.31 12.51
CA TRP A 252 -14.66 -7.53 13.23
C TRP A 252 -15.63 -7.21 14.39
N SER A 253 -16.52 -8.15 14.75
CA SER A 253 -17.55 -7.93 15.77
C SER A 253 -17.24 -8.50 17.16
N ASN A 254 -16.33 -9.48 17.29
CA ASN A 254 -15.97 -10.04 18.59
C ASN A 254 -14.50 -10.54 18.67
N PRO A 255 -13.59 -9.79 19.31
CA PRO A 255 -13.83 -8.47 19.90
C PRO A 255 -14.15 -7.42 18.83
N ILE A 256 -14.82 -6.30 19.19
CA ILE A 256 -15.17 -5.28 18.18
C ILE A 256 -13.88 -4.60 17.72
N TYR A 257 -13.48 -4.85 16.47
CA TYR A 257 -12.30 -4.27 15.86
C TYR A 257 -12.73 -3.22 14.85
N ALA A 258 -12.26 -2.00 15.02
CA ALA A 258 -12.69 -0.85 14.23
C ALA A 258 -11.49 0.03 13.91
N PRO A 259 -11.34 0.51 12.65
CA PRO A 259 -10.38 1.55 12.34
C PRO A 259 -10.77 2.85 13.05
N SER A 260 -9.76 3.68 13.36
CA SER A 260 -9.96 5.04 13.82
C SER A 260 -9.76 6.06 12.70
N ASN A 261 -10.03 7.32 13.01
CA ASN A 261 -9.76 8.46 12.14
C ASN A 261 -8.28 8.66 11.78
N LEU A 262 -7.36 7.87 12.35
CA LEU A 262 -5.94 7.84 11.99
C LEU A 262 -5.61 6.85 10.85
N THR A 263 -6.59 6.09 10.38
CA THR A 263 -6.44 5.09 9.30
C THR A 263 -6.84 5.65 7.95
N PHE A 264 -6.54 4.91 6.89
CA PHE A 264 -7.02 5.22 5.54
C PHE A 264 -8.55 5.18 5.45
N ILE A 265 -9.19 4.16 6.03
CA ILE A 265 -10.67 4.04 6.09
C ILE A 265 -11.28 5.24 6.81
N GLY A 266 -10.70 5.67 7.94
CA GLY A 266 -11.13 6.85 8.67
C GLY A 266 -11.01 8.14 7.84
N TYR A 267 -9.95 8.25 7.03
CA TYR A 267 -9.79 9.34 6.06
C TYR A 267 -10.85 9.28 4.95
N GLU A 268 -11.14 8.10 4.39
CA GLU A 268 -12.17 7.91 3.36
C GLU A 268 -13.57 8.27 3.86
N ILE A 269 -13.92 7.93 5.10
CA ILE A 269 -15.17 8.37 5.73
C ILE A 269 -15.28 9.90 5.69
N GLY A 270 -14.18 10.61 5.97
CA GLY A 270 -14.12 12.07 5.88
C GLY A 270 -14.31 12.59 4.47
N VAL A 271 -13.66 11.97 3.47
CA VAL A 271 -13.82 12.31 2.04
C VAL A 271 -15.25 12.08 1.58
N ALA A 272 -15.89 11.02 2.05
CA ALA A 272 -17.28 10.66 1.77
C ALA A 272 -18.31 11.56 2.46
N GLY A 273 -17.88 12.57 3.22
CA GLY A 273 -18.78 13.49 3.92
C GLY A 273 -19.38 12.90 5.20
N GLY A 274 -18.73 11.92 5.82
CA GLY A 274 -19.07 11.39 7.14
C GLY A 274 -18.16 11.92 8.26
N LEU A 275 -18.44 11.48 9.47
CA LEU A 275 -17.57 11.66 10.64
C LEU A 275 -17.32 10.31 11.31
N ASP A 276 -16.07 9.86 11.34
CA ASP A 276 -15.69 8.66 12.08
C ASP A 276 -15.87 8.89 13.59
N VAL A 277 -16.66 8.04 14.25
CA VAL A 277 -16.88 8.10 15.71
C VAL A 277 -15.68 7.61 16.51
N VAL A 278 -14.82 6.80 15.90
CA VAL A 278 -13.64 6.22 16.54
C VAL A 278 -12.49 7.22 16.47
N ASN A 279 -12.58 8.25 17.31
CA ASN A 279 -11.53 9.27 17.43
C ASN A 279 -10.59 8.93 18.60
N THR A 280 -9.56 8.12 18.33
CA THR A 280 -8.62 7.65 19.35
C THR A 280 -7.17 7.82 18.89
N THR A 281 -6.21 7.68 19.81
CA THR A 281 -4.78 7.71 19.48
C THR A 281 -4.25 6.40 18.93
N VAL A 282 -5.07 5.35 18.89
CA VAL A 282 -4.74 4.03 18.35
C VAL A 282 -5.35 3.94 16.96
N PRO A 283 -4.59 3.57 15.90
CA PRO A 283 -5.16 3.41 14.55
C PRO A 283 -6.23 2.31 14.48
N TRP A 284 -6.02 1.20 15.18
CA TRP A 284 -6.93 0.06 15.15
C TRP A 284 -7.26 -0.42 16.58
N PRO A 285 -8.11 0.31 17.31
CA PRO A 285 -8.51 -0.08 18.66
C PRO A 285 -9.50 -1.25 18.65
N THR A 286 -9.50 -2.00 19.76
CA THR A 286 -10.65 -2.81 20.14
C THR A 286 -11.64 -1.94 20.91
N LEU A 287 -12.93 -2.00 20.55
CA LEU A 287 -14.01 -1.32 21.24
C LEU A 287 -14.80 -2.27 22.15
N THR A 288 -15.33 -1.72 23.22
CA THR A 288 -16.34 -2.39 24.05
C THR A 288 -17.75 -2.08 23.53
N PRO A 289 -18.75 -2.96 23.76
CA PRO A 289 -20.15 -2.67 23.42
C PRO A 289 -20.64 -1.35 24.04
N SER A 290 -20.23 -1.05 25.27
CA SER A 290 -20.57 0.21 25.95
C SER A 290 -20.00 1.44 25.23
N GLN A 291 -18.80 1.36 24.65
CA GLN A 291 -18.27 2.45 23.84
C GLN A 291 -19.08 2.66 22.56
N VAL A 292 -19.49 1.58 21.89
CA VAL A 292 -20.35 1.67 20.69
C VAL A 292 -21.69 2.33 21.02
N LEU A 293 -22.27 2.01 22.19
CA LEU A 293 -23.48 2.68 22.69
C LEU A 293 -23.28 4.17 22.97
N VAL A 294 -22.13 4.56 23.53
CA VAL A 294 -21.80 5.96 23.79
C VAL A 294 -21.55 6.73 22.50
N TYR A 295 -20.88 6.12 21.52
CA TYR A 295 -20.69 6.69 20.19
C TYR A 295 -22.02 6.89 19.46
N ASN A 296 -22.96 5.95 19.62
CA ASN A 296 -24.32 6.01 19.06
C ASN A 296 -24.33 6.47 17.58
N PRO A 297 -23.62 5.76 16.69
CA PRO A 297 -23.41 6.23 15.31
C PRO A 297 -24.72 6.29 14.52
N ASP A 298 -24.79 7.20 13.55
CA ASP A 298 -25.86 7.31 12.56
C ASP A 298 -25.83 6.13 11.58
N TYR A 299 -24.62 5.64 11.24
CA TYR A 299 -24.38 4.53 10.33
C TYR A 299 -23.37 3.52 10.92
N ILE A 300 -23.63 2.24 10.68
CA ILE A 300 -22.63 1.17 10.85
C ILE A 300 -22.32 0.62 9.47
N ILE A 301 -21.04 0.63 9.10
CA ILE A 301 -20.53 0.00 7.88
C ILE A 301 -19.55 -1.09 8.34
N ALA A 302 -19.63 -2.28 7.77
CA ALA A 302 -18.78 -3.39 8.18
C ALA A 302 -18.19 -4.12 6.98
N SER A 303 -16.99 -4.64 7.15
CA SER A 303 -16.39 -5.63 6.26
C SER A 303 -17.21 -6.92 6.31
N ASP A 304 -17.28 -7.69 5.22
CA ASP A 304 -17.90 -9.03 5.24
C ASP A 304 -16.98 -10.06 5.90
N PHE A 305 -16.78 -9.91 7.21
CA PHE A 305 -15.83 -10.70 7.97
C PHE A 305 -16.30 -12.15 8.23
N MET A 306 -17.57 -12.47 7.96
CA MET A 306 -18.07 -13.86 7.96
C MET A 306 -18.04 -14.52 6.57
N GLY A 307 -17.62 -13.79 5.52
CA GLY A 307 -17.72 -14.23 4.12
C GLY A 307 -19.17 -14.45 3.64
N ASN A 308 -20.12 -13.89 4.38
CA ASN A 308 -21.54 -13.92 4.06
C ASN A 308 -22.24 -12.74 4.74
N CYS A 309 -22.78 -11.83 3.93
CA CYS A 309 -23.46 -10.63 4.43
C CYS A 309 -24.50 -10.92 5.53
N SER A 310 -25.38 -11.91 5.36
CA SER A 310 -26.42 -12.20 6.36
C SER A 310 -25.82 -12.72 7.67
N ALA A 311 -24.77 -13.52 7.61
CA ALA A 311 -24.04 -13.98 8.80
C ALA A 311 -23.31 -12.82 9.50
N THR A 312 -22.69 -11.92 8.73
CA THR A 312 -22.04 -10.70 9.24
C THR A 312 -23.05 -9.79 9.94
N LEU A 313 -24.20 -9.50 9.31
CA LEU A 313 -25.30 -8.75 9.93
C LEU A 313 -25.79 -9.43 11.22
N ALA A 314 -25.98 -10.76 11.20
CA ALA A 314 -26.39 -11.51 12.38
C ALA A 314 -25.37 -11.40 13.52
N ALA A 315 -24.07 -11.45 13.19
CA ALA A 315 -22.98 -11.31 14.17
C ALA A 315 -22.94 -9.90 14.78
N ILE A 316 -23.12 -8.85 13.97
CA ILE A 316 -23.24 -7.46 14.47
C ILE A 316 -24.41 -7.36 15.45
N MET A 317 -25.57 -7.97 15.11
CA MET A 317 -26.75 -7.96 15.97
C MET A 317 -26.59 -8.73 17.29
N GLN A 318 -25.53 -9.55 17.44
CA GLN A 318 -25.19 -10.18 18.73
C GLN A 318 -24.39 -9.27 19.67
N ILE A 319 -23.93 -8.10 19.22
CA ILE A 319 -23.22 -7.16 20.08
C ILE A 319 -24.18 -6.64 21.17
N PRO A 320 -23.84 -6.78 22.47
CA PRO A 320 -24.72 -6.36 23.55
C PRO A 320 -25.15 -4.89 23.44
N GLY A 321 -26.47 -4.66 23.38
CA GLY A 321 -27.07 -3.33 23.32
C GLY A 321 -27.01 -2.63 21.96
N ILE A 322 -26.44 -3.25 20.91
CA ILE A 322 -26.31 -2.63 19.59
C ILE A 322 -27.66 -2.16 19.02
N ASN A 323 -28.76 -2.84 19.36
CA ASN A 323 -30.13 -2.51 18.98
C ASN A 323 -30.64 -1.15 19.50
N TYR A 324 -29.96 -0.55 20.49
CA TYR A 324 -30.29 0.78 20.99
C TYR A 324 -29.58 1.91 20.23
N THR A 325 -28.55 1.59 19.44
CA THR A 325 -27.86 2.58 18.60
C THR A 325 -28.80 3.17 17.55
N LYS A 326 -28.55 4.41 17.13
CA LYS A 326 -29.32 5.07 16.09
C LYS A 326 -29.25 4.30 14.76
N ALA A 327 -28.05 3.89 14.34
CA ALA A 327 -27.84 3.10 13.13
C ALA A 327 -28.75 1.86 13.04
N VAL A 328 -28.83 1.05 14.11
CA VAL A 328 -29.69 -0.15 14.09
C VAL A 328 -31.18 0.20 14.11
N ARG A 329 -31.59 1.19 14.91
CA ARG A 329 -33.01 1.60 15.00
C ARG A 329 -33.53 2.20 13.70
N GLU A 330 -32.67 2.85 12.93
CA GLU A 330 -33.00 3.48 11.65
C GLU A 330 -32.70 2.57 10.44
N GLY A 331 -32.11 1.39 10.66
CA GLY A 331 -31.81 0.42 9.61
C GLY A 331 -30.55 0.71 8.80
N HIS A 332 -29.69 1.63 9.26
CA HIS A 332 -28.45 2.04 8.61
C HIS A 332 -27.26 1.14 9.01
N VAL A 333 -27.39 -0.17 8.77
CA VAL A 333 -26.33 -1.15 8.97
C VAL A 333 -26.00 -1.79 7.62
N TYR A 334 -24.78 -1.60 7.15
CA TYR A 334 -24.33 -2.00 5.82
C TYR A 334 -23.11 -2.92 5.92
N VAL A 335 -23.06 -3.93 5.07
CA VAL A 335 -21.94 -4.86 4.94
C VAL A 335 -21.35 -4.75 3.54
N LEU A 336 -20.06 -4.47 3.48
CA LEU A 336 -19.28 -4.41 2.26
C LEU A 336 -18.84 -5.82 1.89
N GLY A 337 -19.30 -6.31 0.73
CA GLY A 337 -18.90 -7.61 0.20
C GLY A 337 -17.90 -7.48 -0.94
N ASN A 338 -16.91 -8.37 -0.95
CA ASN A 338 -16.00 -8.60 -2.07
C ASN A 338 -15.37 -7.30 -2.62
N LEU A 339 -15.78 -6.86 -3.82
CA LEU A 339 -15.22 -5.67 -4.45
C LEU A 339 -15.36 -4.44 -3.55
N ALA A 340 -16.50 -4.25 -2.88
CA ALA A 340 -16.69 -3.11 -1.99
C ALA A 340 -15.69 -3.10 -0.83
N THR A 341 -15.41 -4.28 -0.26
CA THR A 341 -14.38 -4.48 0.77
C THR A 341 -13.00 -4.09 0.22
N SER A 342 -12.62 -4.63 -0.94
CA SER A 342 -11.33 -4.35 -1.57
C SER A 342 -11.17 -2.86 -1.92
N LEU A 343 -12.24 -2.17 -2.31
CA LEU A 343 -12.17 -0.75 -2.64
C LEU A 343 -12.00 0.14 -1.41
N VAL A 344 -12.50 -0.27 -0.24
CA VAL A 344 -12.42 0.54 1.00
C VAL A 344 -11.20 0.19 1.85
N GLU A 345 -10.78 -1.07 1.87
CA GLU A 345 -9.74 -1.50 2.81
C GLU A 345 -8.33 -1.45 2.23
N GLU A 346 -8.21 -1.46 0.90
CA GLU A 346 -6.91 -1.55 0.22
C GLU A 346 -6.47 -0.16 -0.30
N PRO A 347 -5.38 0.43 0.24
CA PRO A 347 -4.86 1.73 -0.22
C PRO A 347 -4.15 1.63 -1.58
N GLY A 348 -4.89 1.30 -2.65
CA GLY A 348 -4.43 1.31 -4.04
C GLY A 348 -5.20 2.32 -4.90
N PRO A 349 -4.81 2.56 -6.17
CA PRO A 349 -5.48 3.54 -7.03
C PRO A 349 -7.00 3.38 -7.17
N LEU A 350 -7.54 2.16 -7.07
CA LEU A 350 -9.00 1.94 -7.16
C LEU A 350 -9.76 2.37 -5.91
N SER A 351 -9.06 2.63 -4.78
CA SER A 351 -9.68 3.07 -3.52
C SER A 351 -10.45 4.39 -3.63
N VAL A 352 -10.22 5.18 -4.67
CA VAL A 352 -11.06 6.34 -4.97
C VAL A 352 -12.55 6.00 -5.07
N TYR A 353 -12.87 4.76 -5.46
CA TYR A 353 -14.24 4.25 -5.46
C TYR A 353 -14.70 3.73 -4.09
N GLY A 354 -13.80 3.44 -3.15
CA GLY A 354 -14.13 3.14 -1.75
C GLY A 354 -14.82 4.34 -1.08
N ALA A 355 -14.22 5.53 -1.21
CA ALA A 355 -14.85 6.78 -0.83
C ALA A 355 -16.20 7.02 -1.53
N GLU A 356 -16.33 6.63 -2.81
CA GLU A 356 -17.61 6.72 -3.52
C GLU A 356 -18.66 5.75 -2.97
N VAL A 357 -18.29 4.50 -2.64
CA VAL A 357 -19.16 3.52 -1.97
C VAL A 357 -19.67 4.08 -0.64
N ILE A 358 -18.77 4.59 0.20
CA ILE A 358 -19.15 5.18 1.49
C ILE A 358 -20.06 6.39 1.28
N ALA A 359 -19.73 7.28 0.35
CA ALA A 359 -20.55 8.46 0.06
C ALA A 359 -21.97 8.09 -0.43
N ALA A 360 -22.08 7.06 -1.27
CA ALA A 360 -23.36 6.56 -1.74
C ALA A 360 -24.21 5.93 -0.61
N ILE A 361 -23.58 5.30 0.39
CA ILE A 361 -24.27 4.80 1.59
C ILE A 361 -24.79 5.96 2.44
N LEU A 362 -23.96 6.98 2.69
CA LEU A 362 -24.28 8.09 3.59
C LEU A 362 -25.22 9.13 2.97
N HIS A 363 -25.11 9.35 1.67
CA HIS A 363 -25.74 10.45 0.91
C HIS A 363 -26.40 9.95 -0.37
N SER A 364 -27.15 8.85 -0.28
CA SER A 364 -27.73 8.12 -1.41
C SER A 364 -28.47 9.00 -2.43
N GLU A 365 -29.24 10.00 -1.98
CA GLU A 365 -29.97 10.94 -2.84
C GLU A 365 -29.04 11.75 -3.76
N SER A 366 -27.85 12.15 -3.28
CA SER A 366 -26.85 12.88 -4.08
C SER A 366 -26.18 12.01 -5.16
N PHE A 367 -26.37 10.70 -5.08
CA PHE A 367 -25.98 9.72 -6.09
C PHE A 367 -27.18 9.24 -6.94
N GLY A 368 -28.36 9.84 -6.77
CA GLY A 368 -29.57 9.46 -7.49
C GLY A 368 -30.14 8.11 -7.07
N LEU A 369 -29.81 7.64 -5.86
CA LEU A 369 -30.23 6.34 -5.33
C LEU A 369 -31.44 6.53 -4.41
N SER A 370 -32.55 5.86 -4.72
CA SER A 370 -33.74 5.87 -3.86
C SER A 370 -33.59 4.97 -2.62
N SER A 371 -32.68 4.00 -2.68
CA SER A 371 -32.33 3.12 -1.58
C SER A 371 -30.96 2.47 -1.81
N VAL A 372 -30.32 2.08 -0.72
CA VAL A 372 -29.04 1.36 -0.72
C VAL A 372 -29.28 0.02 -0.04
N PRO A 373 -28.89 -1.13 -0.63
CA PRO A 373 -29.05 -2.42 0.01
C PRO A 373 -28.13 -2.54 1.21
N GLN A 374 -28.56 -3.24 2.27
CA GLN A 374 -27.68 -3.51 3.42
C GLN A 374 -26.46 -4.35 3.04
N CYS A 375 -26.59 -5.22 2.03
CA CYS A 375 -25.47 -5.97 1.46
C CYS A 375 -24.96 -5.25 0.20
N ILE A 376 -23.80 -4.61 0.30
CA ILE A 376 -23.15 -3.94 -0.84
C ILE A 376 -22.37 -5.01 -1.62
N SER A 377 -22.99 -5.56 -2.66
CA SER A 377 -22.38 -6.60 -3.50
C SER A 377 -21.53 -6.02 -4.63
N SER A 378 -20.64 -6.83 -5.21
CA SER A 378 -19.88 -6.45 -6.40
C SER A 378 -20.79 -6.03 -7.56
N GLU A 379 -21.92 -6.71 -7.76
CA GLU A 379 -22.89 -6.38 -8.81
C GLU A 379 -23.55 -5.02 -8.57
N TRP A 380 -23.84 -4.67 -7.32
CA TRP A 380 -24.37 -3.36 -6.98
C TRP A 380 -23.34 -2.27 -7.26
N VAL A 381 -22.09 -2.46 -6.83
CA VAL A 381 -20.99 -1.51 -7.10
C VAL A 381 -20.80 -1.33 -8.62
N LEU A 382 -20.70 -2.43 -9.37
CA LEU A 382 -20.51 -2.40 -10.83
C LEU A 382 -21.71 -1.80 -11.57
N GLY A 383 -22.93 -2.06 -11.12
CA GLY A 383 -24.15 -1.58 -11.76
C GLY A 383 -24.48 -0.12 -11.46
N MET A 384 -24.30 0.30 -10.21
CA MET A 384 -24.73 1.62 -9.72
C MET A 384 -23.60 2.65 -9.80
N LEU A 385 -22.39 2.31 -9.36
CA LEU A 385 -21.26 3.25 -9.31
C LEU A 385 -20.38 3.16 -10.56
N LYS A 386 -20.37 2.01 -11.24
CA LYS A 386 -19.68 1.79 -12.53
C LYS A 386 -18.19 2.17 -12.46
N PRO A 387 -17.43 1.64 -11.49
CA PRO A 387 -16.01 1.94 -11.41
C PRO A 387 -15.29 1.47 -12.68
N THR A 388 -14.28 2.22 -13.08
CA THR A 388 -13.40 1.91 -14.22
C THR A 388 -11.97 1.75 -13.76
N LEU A 389 -11.23 0.85 -14.39
CA LEU A 389 -9.77 0.75 -14.30
C LEU A 389 -9.15 1.53 -15.47
N PRO A 390 -8.48 2.68 -15.25
CA PRO A 390 -7.75 3.35 -16.33
C PRO A 390 -6.56 2.50 -16.75
N GLY A 391 -6.20 2.44 -18.03
CA GLY A 391 -5.05 1.63 -18.48
C GLY A 391 -5.05 1.40 -19.97
#